data_AF-A0AAE0QI61-F1
#
_entry.id   AF-A0AAE0QI61-F1
#
_cell.length_a   1.000
_cell.length_b   1.000
_cell.length_c   1.000
_cell.angle_alpha   90.00
_cell.angle_beta   90.00
_cell.angle_gamma   90.00
#
_symmetry.space_group_name_H-M   'P 1'
#
loop_
_entity.id
_entity.type
_entity.pdbx_description
1 polymer ?
#
loop_
_entity_poly.entity_id
_entity_poly.type
_entity_poly.pdbx_seq_one_letter_code
_entity_poly.pdbx_strand_id
1 'polypeptide(L)'
;MKEYFEELMNEENEREKRVEGVNSVEQKVDKIRKDEVRKALKRIKSGKAVGPGNIPVDVWKCLGEAAVEFLTSLFNRVLESDRMPEEWRRSVLVPIFKNKGDVQSCSNYRGIKLMSHTMKLWERVVEARLRKVVDICEQQYGFMPRKSTTDAIFALRILMEKYRDGQRELHCVFVDLEKAYDRVPREELWYCMRKSGVAEKYVRVVQDMYERSRTVVRCAVGQTEEFKVEVGLHQGSALSPFLFAIVMDQLSEEVRQESPWMMMTL
;
A
#
# COMPACT_ATOMS: atom_id res chain seq x y z
N MET A 1 18.10 2.97 16.72
CA MET A 1 16.80 3.22 16.05
C MET A 1 16.95 3.42 14.54
N LYS A 2 17.89 4.25 14.03
CA LYS A 2 18.20 4.32 12.59
C LYS A 2 18.51 2.92 12.03
N GLU A 3 19.56 2.28 12.57
CA GLU A 3 20.03 0.95 12.17
C GLU A 3 18.89 -0.08 12.13
N TYR A 4 18.07 -0.14 13.18
CA TYR A 4 16.90 -1.02 13.23
C TYR A 4 15.92 -0.81 12.05
N PHE A 5 15.56 0.43 11.73
CA PHE A 5 14.63 0.71 10.62
C PHE A 5 15.30 0.58 9.25
N GLU A 6 16.60 0.83 9.18
CA GLU A 6 17.39 0.64 7.97
C GLU A 6 17.51 -0.85 7.63
N GLU A 7 17.81 -1.70 8.60
CA GLU A 7 17.80 -3.15 8.44
C GLU A 7 16.39 -3.65 8.06
N LEU A 8 15.36 -3.26 8.83
CA LEU A 8 13.98 -3.67 8.57
C LEU A 8 13.47 -3.31 7.16
N MET A 9 13.95 -2.23 6.55
CA MET A 9 13.50 -1.74 5.24
C MET A 9 14.41 -2.16 4.08
N ASN A 10 15.46 -2.93 4.35
CA ASN A 10 16.42 -3.39 3.34
C ASN A 10 16.73 -4.89 3.46
N GLU A 11 16.30 -5.56 4.53
CA GLU A 11 16.38 -7.01 4.68
C GLU A 11 15.20 -7.68 3.96
N GLU A 12 15.52 -8.47 2.92
CA GLU A 12 14.56 -9.35 2.24
C GLU A 12 14.73 -10.78 2.77
N ASN A 13 13.61 -11.46 3.03
CA ASN A 13 13.65 -12.87 3.41
C ASN A 13 14.09 -13.73 2.21
N GLU A 14 14.79 -14.83 2.48
CA GLU A 14 15.03 -15.85 1.46
C GLU A 14 13.71 -16.35 0.86
N ARG A 15 13.64 -16.40 -0.47
CA ARG A 15 12.49 -16.90 -1.20
C ARG A 15 12.91 -17.49 -2.53
N GLU A 16 12.12 -18.45 -3.00
CA GLU A 16 12.24 -18.92 -4.38
C GLU A 16 11.81 -17.81 -5.34
N LYS A 17 12.67 -17.50 -6.30
CA LYS A 17 12.32 -16.54 -7.35
C LYS A 17 11.41 -17.22 -8.35
N ARG A 18 10.30 -16.56 -8.69
CA ARG A 18 9.40 -17.04 -9.73
C ARG A 18 10.17 -17.13 -11.07
N VAL A 19 10.12 -18.31 -11.69
CA VAL A 19 10.79 -18.60 -12.97
C VAL A 19 9.91 -18.20 -14.15
N GLU A 20 8.58 -18.20 -13.96
CA GLU A 20 7.61 -17.85 -15.00
C GLU A 20 7.35 -16.35 -15.06
N GLY A 21 7.56 -15.76 -16.24
CA GLY A 21 7.16 -14.38 -16.52
C GLY A 21 5.66 -14.27 -16.75
N VAL A 22 5.06 -13.20 -16.26
CA VAL A 22 3.67 -12.82 -16.61
C VAL A 22 3.72 -11.85 -17.79
N ASN A 23 2.90 -12.11 -18.79
CA ASN A 23 2.78 -11.22 -19.94
C ASN A 23 2.35 -9.82 -19.49
N SER A 24 3.04 -8.79 -19.99
CA SER A 24 2.63 -7.41 -19.77
C SER A 24 1.35 -7.11 -20.53
N VAL A 25 0.41 -6.42 -19.87
CA VAL A 25 -0.80 -5.91 -20.51
C VAL A 25 -0.50 -4.51 -21.05
N GLU A 26 -0.20 -4.41 -22.34
CA GLU A 26 0.00 -3.12 -23.01
C GLU A 26 -1.36 -2.50 -23.37
N GLN A 27 -1.88 -1.65 -22.48
CA GLN A 27 -3.12 -0.92 -22.68
C GLN A 27 -2.86 0.58 -22.62
N LYS A 28 -3.46 1.32 -23.55
CA LYS A 28 -3.45 2.78 -23.53
C LYS A 28 -4.21 3.28 -22.30
N VAL A 29 -3.54 4.08 -21.47
CA VAL A 29 -4.13 4.71 -20.29
C VAL A 29 -4.64 6.10 -20.65
N ASP A 30 -5.88 6.41 -20.27
CA ASP A 30 -6.49 7.72 -20.49
C ASP A 30 -5.82 8.82 -19.65
N LYS A 31 -5.92 10.07 -20.10
CA LYS A 31 -5.49 11.23 -19.31
C LYS A 31 -6.31 11.35 -18.02
N ILE A 32 -5.66 11.86 -16.97
CA ILE A 32 -6.29 12.16 -15.68
C ILE A 32 -7.21 13.36 -15.82
N ARG A 33 -8.47 13.17 -15.39
CA ARG A 33 -9.50 14.21 -15.44
C ARG A 33 -9.50 15.00 -14.14
N LYS A 34 -9.88 16.29 -14.23
CA LYS A 34 -10.02 17.19 -13.08
C LYS A 34 -10.93 16.60 -11.98
N ASP A 35 -11.97 15.86 -12.36
CA ASP A 35 -12.91 15.25 -11.41
C ASP A 35 -12.26 14.16 -10.53
N GLU A 36 -11.29 13.42 -11.06
CA GLU A 36 -10.54 12.42 -10.31
C GLU A 36 -9.68 13.09 -9.23
N VAL A 37 -9.00 14.18 -9.61
CA VAL A 37 -8.21 15.00 -8.70
C VAL A 37 -9.11 15.66 -7.64
N ARG A 38 -10.27 16.20 -8.04
CA ARG A 38 -11.23 16.79 -7.10
C ARG A 38 -11.74 15.77 -6.09
N LYS A 39 -12.03 14.53 -6.54
CA LYS A 39 -12.42 13.42 -5.65
C LYS A 39 -11.29 13.04 -4.69
N ALA A 40 -10.04 12.96 -5.16
CA ALA A 40 -8.89 12.68 -4.32
C ALA A 40 -8.67 13.77 -3.26
N LEU A 41 -8.78 15.05 -3.64
CA LEU A 41 -8.63 16.21 -2.75
C LEU A 41 -9.72 16.30 -1.68
N LYS A 42 -10.96 15.94 -2.02
CA LYS A 42 -12.06 15.87 -1.03
C LYS A 42 -11.85 14.76 0.00
N ARG A 43 -11.27 13.63 -0.40
CA ARG A 43 -11.06 12.45 0.48
C ARG A 43 -9.93 12.63 1.49
N ILE A 44 -8.89 13.39 1.16
CA ILE A 44 -7.76 13.59 2.06
C ILE A 44 -8.17 14.49 3.24
N LYS A 45 -7.90 14.06 4.47
CA LYS A 45 -8.27 14.80 5.69
C LYS A 45 -7.32 15.98 5.91
N SER A 46 -7.85 17.09 6.40
CA SER A 46 -7.09 18.28 6.82
C SER A 46 -6.34 18.06 8.14
N GLY A 47 -5.38 18.94 8.45
CA GLY A 47 -4.64 18.89 9.71
C GLY A 47 -3.71 17.67 9.84
N LYS A 48 -3.20 17.17 8.70
CA LYS A 48 -2.25 16.04 8.67
C LYS A 48 -0.81 16.54 8.75
N ALA A 49 0.02 15.77 9.44
CA ALA A 49 1.45 16.04 9.53
C ALA A 49 2.09 16.06 8.13
N VAL A 50 2.90 17.09 7.88
CA VAL A 50 3.55 17.32 6.58
C VAL A 50 4.79 16.44 6.40
N GLY A 51 5.02 16.02 5.16
CA GLY A 51 6.30 15.41 4.75
C GLY A 51 7.41 16.45 4.54
N PRO A 52 8.57 16.03 3.98
CA PRO A 52 9.75 16.89 3.81
C PRO A 52 9.53 18.22 3.07
N GLY A 53 8.55 18.28 2.16
CA GLY A 53 8.24 19.50 1.41
C GLY A 53 7.51 20.58 2.19
N ASN A 54 7.06 20.33 3.42
CA ASN A 54 6.32 21.28 4.27
C ASN A 54 5.08 21.93 3.64
N ILE A 55 4.51 21.31 2.60
CA ILE A 55 3.25 21.76 1.98
C ILE A 55 2.10 20.98 2.65
N PRO A 56 1.28 21.62 3.50
CA PRO A 56 0.09 21.00 4.06
C PRO A 56 -0.96 20.82 2.98
N VAL A 57 -1.78 19.78 3.13
CA VAL A 57 -2.88 19.52 2.19
C VAL A 57 -3.89 20.66 2.13
N ASP A 58 -3.99 21.42 3.22
CA ASP A 58 -4.86 22.57 3.36
C ASP A 58 -4.54 23.67 2.33
N VAL A 59 -3.26 23.83 1.91
CA VAL A 59 -2.91 24.73 0.80
C VAL A 59 -3.64 24.35 -0.48
N TRP A 60 -3.61 23.06 -0.85
CA TRP A 60 -4.31 22.57 -2.03
C TRP A 60 -5.82 22.74 -1.93
N LYS A 61 -6.40 22.59 -0.73
CA LYS A 61 -7.83 22.80 -0.50
C LYS A 61 -8.23 24.27 -0.60
N CYS A 62 -7.42 25.18 -0.04
CA CYS A 62 -7.68 26.61 -0.07
C CYS A 62 -7.59 27.21 -1.49
N LEU A 63 -6.68 26.69 -2.32
CA LEU A 63 -6.52 27.10 -3.71
C LEU A 63 -7.68 26.67 -4.63
N GLY A 64 -8.58 25.80 -4.16
CA GLY A 64 -9.79 25.42 -4.88
C GLY A 64 -9.52 24.88 -6.28
N GLU A 65 -10.21 25.43 -7.29
CA GLU A 65 -10.08 24.99 -8.68
C GLU A 65 -8.68 25.22 -9.26
N ALA A 66 -7.97 26.29 -8.88
CA ALA A 66 -6.61 26.52 -9.36
C ALA A 66 -5.66 25.37 -8.97
N ALA A 67 -5.82 24.80 -7.76
CA ALA A 67 -5.08 23.60 -7.37
C ALA A 67 -5.49 22.39 -8.20
N VAL A 68 -6.78 22.20 -8.48
CA VAL A 68 -7.26 21.08 -9.31
C VAL A 68 -6.64 21.16 -10.70
N GLU A 69 -6.56 22.34 -11.31
CA GLU A 69 -5.95 22.54 -12.63
C GLU A 69 -4.46 22.21 -12.62
N PHE A 70 -3.72 22.81 -11.68
CA PHE A 70 -2.29 22.59 -11.52
C PHE A 70 -1.96 21.10 -11.27
N LEU A 71 -2.63 20.48 -10.30
CA LEU A 71 -2.41 19.08 -9.94
C LEU A 71 -2.78 18.15 -11.09
N THR A 72 -3.85 18.43 -11.83
CA THR A 72 -4.23 17.63 -13.01
C THR A 72 -3.15 17.70 -14.08
N SER A 73 -2.60 18.89 -14.36
CA SER A 73 -1.51 19.05 -15.32
C SER A 73 -0.25 18.31 -14.86
N LEU A 74 0.10 18.44 -13.58
CA LEU A 74 1.26 17.77 -12.98
C LEU A 74 1.13 16.24 -13.06
N PHE A 75 -0.02 15.69 -12.66
CA PHE A 75 -0.27 14.25 -12.67
C PHE A 75 -0.31 13.67 -14.09
N ASN A 76 -0.85 14.40 -15.07
CA ASN A 76 -0.76 13.96 -16.47
C ASN A 76 0.67 13.96 -16.97
N ARG A 77 1.50 14.93 -16.59
CA ARG A 77 2.91 14.94 -16.97
C ARG A 77 3.67 13.76 -16.37
N VAL A 78 3.43 13.45 -15.09
CA VAL A 78 4.00 12.27 -14.42
C VAL A 78 3.55 10.97 -15.09
N LEU A 79 2.26 10.88 -15.45
CA LEU A 79 1.71 9.73 -16.16
C LEU A 79 2.31 9.58 -17.57
N GLU A 80 2.51 10.68 -18.28
CA GLU A 80 3.11 10.65 -19.62
C GLU A 80 4.57 10.19 -19.55
N SER A 81 5.36 10.74 -18.62
CA SER A 81 6.79 10.44 -18.48
C SER A 81 7.12 9.14 -17.74
N ASP A 82 6.17 8.52 -17.04
CA ASP A 82 6.40 7.44 -16.07
C ASP A 82 7.38 7.84 -14.94
N ARG A 83 7.52 9.15 -14.67
CA ARG A 83 8.51 9.70 -13.73
C ARG A 83 7.92 10.76 -12.82
N MET A 84 7.94 10.49 -11.52
CA MET A 84 7.54 11.44 -10.48
C MET A 84 8.68 12.40 -10.11
N PRO A 85 8.36 13.57 -9.53
CA PRO A 85 9.36 14.50 -9.01
C PRO A 85 10.26 13.85 -7.97
N GLU A 86 11.56 14.12 -8.03
CA GLU A 86 12.55 13.56 -7.08
C GLU A 86 12.26 13.98 -5.64
N GLU A 87 11.61 15.12 -5.42
CA GLU A 87 11.18 15.56 -4.09
C GLU A 87 10.20 14.58 -3.42
N TRP A 88 9.42 13.83 -4.21
CA TRP A 88 8.45 12.87 -3.68
C TRP A 88 9.11 11.59 -3.18
N ARG A 89 10.34 11.29 -3.61
CA ARG A 89 11.11 10.11 -3.16
C ARG A 89 11.62 10.22 -1.73
N ARG A 90 11.55 11.40 -1.12
CA ARG A 90 12.02 11.66 0.26
C ARG A 90 10.87 11.53 1.25
N SER A 91 11.11 10.83 2.36
CA SER A 91 10.18 10.74 3.49
C SER A 91 10.85 10.97 4.84
N VAL A 92 10.04 11.26 5.86
CA VAL A 92 10.47 11.25 7.27
C VAL A 92 9.77 10.12 7.99
N LEU A 93 10.53 9.19 8.54
CA LEU A 93 10.03 8.11 9.38
C LEU A 93 9.90 8.62 10.83
N VAL A 94 8.68 8.54 11.37
CA VAL A 94 8.39 8.85 12.77
C VAL A 94 8.05 7.55 13.50
N PRO A 95 8.89 7.12 14.47
CA PRO A 95 8.65 5.94 15.27
C PRO A 95 7.55 6.22 16.30
N ILE A 96 6.49 5.42 16.27
CA ILE A 96 5.38 5.50 17.22
C ILE A 96 5.39 4.25 18.09
N PHE A 97 5.49 4.43 19.41
CA PHE A 97 5.47 3.32 20.35
C PHE A 97 4.12 2.59 20.31
N LYS A 98 4.15 1.25 20.26
CA LYS A 98 2.95 0.39 20.19
C LYS A 98 2.17 0.33 21.51
N ASN A 99 2.59 1.07 22.54
CA ASN A 99 2.03 1.03 23.90
C ASN A 99 2.04 -0.39 24.50
N LYS A 100 3.03 -1.21 24.12
CA LYS A 100 3.20 -2.58 24.61
C LYS A 100 4.68 -2.96 24.58
N GLY A 101 5.12 -3.69 25.61
CA GLY A 101 6.49 -4.16 25.75
C GLY A 101 7.44 -3.07 26.30
N ASP A 102 8.73 -3.32 26.16
CA ASP A 102 9.78 -2.39 26.59
C ASP A 102 9.91 -1.21 25.62
N VAL A 103 9.92 0.01 26.18
CA VAL A 103 10.10 1.29 25.47
C VAL A 103 11.51 1.42 24.89
N GLN A 104 12.50 0.72 25.45
CA GLN A 104 13.87 0.71 24.92
C GLN A 104 14.03 -0.23 23.71
N SER A 105 13.08 -1.16 23.51
CA SER A 105 13.14 -2.10 22.39
C SER A 105 12.58 -1.47 21.11
N CYS A 106 13.43 -1.34 20.09
CA CYS A 106 13.05 -0.73 18.81
C CYS A 106 11.93 -1.49 18.07
N SER A 107 11.79 -2.81 18.30
CA SER A 107 10.72 -3.63 17.69
C SER A 107 9.32 -3.30 18.20
N ASN A 108 9.22 -2.61 19.33
CA ASN A 108 7.96 -2.13 19.90
C ASN A 108 7.52 -0.79 19.31
N TYR A 109 8.19 -0.29 18.26
CA TYR A 109 7.80 0.91 17.53
C TYR A 109 7.24 0.57 16.15
N ARG A 110 6.34 1.42 15.65
CA ARG A 110 5.84 1.42 14.28
C ARG A 110 6.41 2.63 13.55
N GLY A 111 7.11 2.40 12.44
CA GLY A 111 7.73 3.46 11.66
C GLY A 111 6.77 4.10 10.66
N ILE A 112 6.07 5.17 11.05
CA ILE A 112 5.15 5.87 10.15
C ILE A 112 5.93 6.81 9.22
N LYS A 113 5.80 6.62 7.91
CA LYS A 113 6.40 7.50 6.88
C LYS A 113 5.51 8.72 6.62
N LEU A 114 6.05 9.89 6.92
CA LEU A 114 5.54 11.18 6.49
C LEU A 114 6.06 11.48 5.08
N MET A 115 5.16 11.44 4.10
CA MET A 115 5.44 11.67 2.69
C MET A 115 4.78 12.96 2.20
N SER A 116 5.18 13.43 1.02
CA SER A 116 4.55 14.58 0.37
C SER A 116 3.03 14.40 0.25
N HIS A 117 2.25 15.40 0.64
CA HIS A 117 0.80 15.36 0.44
C HIS A 117 0.42 15.34 -1.04
N THR A 118 1.24 15.94 -1.91
CA THR A 118 1.04 15.90 -3.36
C THR A 118 1.26 14.47 -3.90
N MET A 119 2.26 13.75 -3.39
CA MET A 119 2.45 12.33 -3.68
C MET A 119 1.25 11.50 -3.21
N LYS A 120 0.73 11.76 -2.00
CA LYS A 120 -0.47 11.05 -1.51
C LYS A 120 -1.72 11.32 -2.34
N LEU A 121 -1.85 12.52 -2.93
CA LEU A 121 -2.94 12.83 -3.87
C LEU A 121 -2.77 12.04 -5.18
N TRP A 122 -1.54 11.99 -5.70
CA TRP A 122 -1.19 11.16 -6.87
C TRP A 122 -1.53 9.68 -6.63
N GLU A 123 -1.06 9.12 -5.52
CA GLU A 123 -1.35 7.75 -5.08
C GLU A 123 -2.85 7.46 -5.05
N ARG A 124 -3.68 8.39 -4.54
CA ARG A 124 -5.13 8.23 -4.50
C ARG A 124 -5.79 8.22 -5.87
N VAL A 125 -5.27 9.01 -6.82
CA VAL A 125 -5.77 9.00 -8.19
C VAL A 125 -5.43 7.66 -8.85
N VAL A 126 -4.20 7.19 -8.69
CA VAL A 126 -3.76 5.88 -9.21
C VAL A 126 -4.57 4.74 -8.57
N GLU A 127 -4.71 4.73 -7.24
CA GLU A 127 -5.52 3.75 -6.50
C GLU A 127 -6.96 3.68 -7.04
N ALA A 128 -7.61 4.83 -7.24
CA ALA A 128 -8.99 4.90 -7.73
C ALA A 128 -9.14 4.35 -9.15
N ARG A 129 -8.08 4.36 -9.96
CA ARG A 129 -8.08 3.76 -11.29
C ARG A 129 -7.79 2.26 -11.23
N LEU A 130 -6.79 1.85 -10.44
CA LEU A 130 -6.46 0.43 -10.26
C LEU A 130 -7.64 -0.37 -9.72
N ARG A 131 -8.41 0.19 -8.78
CA ARG A 131 -9.64 -0.44 -8.24
C ARG A 131 -10.75 -0.68 -9.27
N LYS A 132 -10.67 -0.10 -10.47
CA LYS A 132 -11.62 -0.36 -11.56
C LYS A 132 -11.16 -1.49 -12.48
N VAL A 133 -9.88 -1.83 -12.43
CA VAL A 133 -9.24 -2.81 -13.31
C VAL A 133 -9.05 -4.13 -12.57
N VAL A 134 -8.62 -4.05 -11.31
CA VAL A 134 -8.37 -5.22 -10.48
C VAL A 134 -9.65 -5.63 -9.78
N ASP A 135 -10.09 -6.86 -10.05
CA ASP A 135 -11.12 -7.53 -9.27
C ASP A 135 -10.46 -8.26 -8.09
N ILE A 136 -10.95 -8.02 -6.88
CA ILE A 136 -10.40 -8.59 -5.65
C ILE A 136 -11.44 -9.55 -5.10
N CYS A 137 -10.99 -10.72 -4.65
CA CYS A 137 -11.87 -11.78 -4.23
C CYS A 137 -12.83 -11.39 -3.08
N GLU A 138 -14.03 -11.96 -3.07
CA GLU A 138 -15.07 -11.61 -2.10
C GLU A 138 -14.69 -11.97 -0.64
N GLN A 139 -13.82 -12.95 -0.46
CA GLN A 139 -13.32 -13.38 0.85
C GLN A 139 -12.19 -12.48 1.40
N GLN A 140 -11.73 -11.48 0.62
CA GLN A 140 -10.85 -10.42 1.10
C GLN A 140 -11.67 -9.31 1.74
N TYR A 141 -11.58 -9.18 3.06
CA TYR A 141 -12.22 -8.13 3.84
C TYR A 141 -11.26 -6.96 4.10
N GLY A 142 -9.96 -7.24 4.14
CA GLY A 142 -8.92 -6.26 4.38
C GLY A 142 -8.86 -5.17 3.31
N PHE A 143 -8.85 -3.91 3.74
CA PHE A 143 -8.71 -2.72 2.88
C PHE A 143 -9.75 -2.58 1.76
N MET A 144 -10.85 -3.34 1.82
CA MET A 144 -11.92 -3.32 0.83
C MET A 144 -13.04 -2.35 1.21
N PRO A 145 -13.59 -1.59 0.24
CA PRO A 145 -14.69 -0.69 0.52
C PRO A 145 -15.93 -1.49 0.94
N ARG A 146 -16.63 -0.99 1.96
CA ARG A 146 -17.90 -1.58 2.46
C ARG A 146 -17.75 -2.99 3.06
N LYS A 147 -16.54 -3.41 3.41
CA LYS A 147 -16.28 -4.61 4.21
C LYS A 147 -15.63 -4.21 5.53
N SER A 148 -15.94 -4.95 6.57
CA SER A 148 -15.43 -4.76 7.92
C SER A 148 -15.01 -6.09 8.54
N THR A 149 -14.20 -6.01 9.60
CA THR A 149 -13.84 -7.19 10.40
C THR A 149 -15.07 -7.88 10.99
N THR A 150 -16.14 -7.13 11.28
CA THR A 150 -17.40 -7.70 11.77
C THR A 150 -18.06 -8.60 10.74
N ASP A 151 -18.00 -8.24 9.45
CA ASP A 151 -18.55 -9.07 8.37
C ASP A 151 -17.81 -10.40 8.25
N ALA A 152 -16.48 -10.37 8.37
CA ALA A 152 -15.65 -11.58 8.35
C ALA A 152 -15.94 -12.49 9.56
N ILE A 153 -16.06 -11.91 10.77
CA ILE A 153 -16.41 -12.65 11.98
C ILE A 153 -17.81 -13.27 11.84
N PHE A 154 -18.75 -12.55 11.26
CA PHE A 154 -20.11 -13.04 11.01
C PHE A 154 -20.12 -14.20 10.02
N ALA A 155 -19.41 -14.09 8.90
CA ALA A 155 -19.27 -15.17 7.93
C ALA A 155 -18.66 -16.43 8.56
N LEU A 156 -17.60 -16.28 9.36
CA LEU A 156 -16.98 -17.39 10.09
C LEU A 156 -17.97 -18.05 11.07
N ARG A 157 -18.78 -17.25 11.79
CA ARG A 157 -19.80 -17.79 12.71
C ARG A 157 -20.86 -18.62 11.98
N ILE A 158 -21.37 -18.14 10.85
CA ILE A 158 -22.32 -18.91 10.04
C ILE A 158 -21.70 -20.23 9.57
N LEU A 159 -20.43 -20.21 9.14
CA LEU A 159 -19.73 -21.42 8.73
C LEU A 159 -19.62 -22.43 9.88
N MET A 160 -19.26 -21.96 11.08
CA MET A 160 -19.19 -22.79 12.28
C MET A 160 -20.54 -23.41 12.64
N GLU A 161 -21.62 -22.63 12.60
CA GLU A 161 -22.98 -23.10 12.88
C GLU A 161 -23.41 -24.18 11.88
N LYS A 162 -23.21 -23.94 10.58
CA LYS A 162 -23.58 -24.90 9.53
C LYS A 162 -22.85 -26.25 9.64
N TYR A 163 -21.56 -26.23 9.96
CA TYR A 163 -20.79 -27.46 10.15
C TYR A 163 -21.20 -28.19 11.43
N ARG A 164 -21.50 -27.45 12.49
CA ARG A 164 -22.03 -28.01 13.74
C ARG A 164 -23.38 -28.70 13.53
N ASP A 165 -24.32 -28.06 12.82
CA ASP A 165 -25.64 -28.62 12.52
C ASP A 165 -25.53 -29.87 11.62
N GLY A 166 -24.58 -29.87 10.69
CA GLY A 166 -24.28 -31.01 9.84
C GLY A 166 -23.46 -32.12 10.50
N GLN A 167 -23.09 -31.97 11.79
CA GLN A 167 -22.20 -32.88 12.52
C GLN A 167 -20.87 -33.16 11.78
N ARG A 168 -20.33 -32.14 11.12
CA ARG A 168 -19.05 -32.20 10.41
C ARG A 168 -17.97 -31.47 11.19
N GLU A 169 -16.74 -31.96 11.12
CA GLU A 169 -15.60 -31.28 11.70
C GLU A 169 -15.23 -30.05 10.86
N LEU A 170 -14.94 -28.94 11.54
CA LEU A 170 -14.41 -27.72 10.95
C LEU A 170 -13.11 -27.37 11.69
N HIS A 171 -12.01 -27.31 10.93
CA HIS A 171 -10.72 -26.86 11.44
C HIS A 171 -10.44 -25.44 10.96
N CYS A 172 -10.09 -24.55 11.88
CA CYS A 172 -9.74 -23.17 11.59
C CYS A 172 -8.26 -22.93 11.88
N VAL A 173 -7.53 -22.36 10.93
CA VAL A 173 -6.13 -21.97 11.09
C VAL A 173 -6.04 -20.45 10.98
N PHE A 174 -5.44 -19.81 11.98
CA PHE A 174 -5.22 -18.37 12.00
C PHE A 174 -3.73 -18.09 11.74
N VAL A 175 -3.44 -17.38 10.66
CA VAL A 175 -2.09 -17.01 10.25
C VAL A 175 -1.95 -15.50 10.38
N ASP A 176 -0.92 -15.05 11.09
CA ASP A 176 -0.56 -13.63 11.20
C ASP A 176 0.81 -13.40 10.56
N LEU A 177 0.90 -12.38 9.70
CA LEU A 177 2.12 -12.06 8.96
C LEU A 177 2.93 -11.02 9.73
N GLU A 178 4.09 -11.42 10.25
CA GLU A 178 4.97 -10.49 10.95
C GLU A 178 5.46 -9.38 10.01
N LYS A 179 5.19 -8.12 10.39
CA LYS A 179 5.67 -6.91 9.69
C LYS A 179 5.39 -6.97 8.17
N ALA A 180 4.21 -7.47 7.81
CA ALA A 180 3.85 -7.81 6.44
C ALA A 180 4.14 -6.69 5.43
N TYR A 181 3.86 -5.44 5.77
CA TYR A 181 4.12 -4.29 4.89
C TYR A 181 5.61 -4.07 4.64
N ASP A 182 6.44 -4.18 5.68
CA ASP A 182 7.87 -3.88 5.61
C ASP A 182 8.63 -4.98 4.85
N ARG A 183 8.03 -6.17 4.69
CA ARG A 183 8.67 -7.37 4.12
C ARG A 183 8.18 -7.77 2.74
N VAL A 184 7.24 -7.06 2.12
CA VAL A 184 6.77 -7.39 0.76
C VAL A 184 7.92 -7.21 -0.24
N PRO A 185 8.34 -8.26 -0.97
CA PRO A 185 9.30 -8.11 -2.05
C PRO A 185 8.72 -7.31 -3.21
N ARG A 186 9.48 -6.34 -3.73
CA ARG A 186 8.99 -5.48 -4.82
C ARG A 186 8.73 -6.24 -6.11
N GLU A 187 9.60 -7.20 -6.45
CA GLU A 187 9.40 -8.03 -7.64
C GLU A 187 8.09 -8.84 -7.58
N GLU A 188 7.76 -9.35 -6.38
CA GLU A 188 6.49 -10.05 -6.15
C GLU A 188 5.29 -9.13 -6.35
N LEU A 189 5.39 -7.89 -5.85
CA LEU A 189 4.35 -6.90 -6.07
C LEU A 189 4.12 -6.62 -7.56
N TRP A 190 5.19 -6.46 -8.35
CA TRP A 190 5.09 -6.25 -9.80
C TRP A 190 4.46 -7.45 -10.50
N TYR A 191 4.82 -8.66 -10.10
CA TYR A 191 4.24 -9.89 -10.59
C TYR A 191 2.73 -9.95 -10.31
N CYS A 192 2.31 -9.74 -9.06
CA CYS A 192 0.90 -9.77 -8.67
C CYS A 192 0.10 -8.71 -9.43
N MET A 193 0.63 -7.49 -9.58
CA MET A 193 -0.05 -6.44 -10.37
C MET A 193 -0.29 -6.87 -11.82
N ARG A 194 0.71 -7.46 -12.49
CA ARG A 194 0.55 -7.94 -13.88
C ARG A 194 -0.44 -9.09 -13.96
N LYS A 195 -0.38 -10.04 -13.02
CA LYS A 195 -1.29 -11.19 -12.98
C LYS A 195 -2.74 -10.78 -12.75
N SER A 196 -2.96 -9.71 -11.96
CA SER A 196 -4.28 -9.08 -11.79
C SER A 196 -4.73 -8.21 -12.97
N GLY A 197 -4.07 -8.28 -14.13
CA GLY A 197 -4.47 -7.58 -15.35
C GLY A 197 -4.19 -6.07 -15.35
N VAL A 198 -3.34 -5.58 -14.45
CA VAL A 198 -2.96 -4.16 -14.44
C VAL A 198 -2.11 -3.83 -15.66
N ALA A 199 -2.50 -2.77 -16.38
CA ALA A 199 -1.74 -2.28 -17.52
C ALA A 199 -0.29 -1.94 -17.13
N GLU A 200 0.68 -2.29 -17.98
CA GLU A 200 2.12 -2.13 -17.68
C GLU A 200 2.49 -0.67 -17.40
N LYS A 201 1.77 0.28 -18.00
CA LYS A 201 1.92 1.71 -17.71
C LYS A 201 1.74 2.02 -16.22
N TYR A 202 0.75 1.41 -15.55
CA TYR A 202 0.57 1.58 -14.12
C TYR A 202 1.62 0.84 -13.31
N VAL A 203 2.06 -0.34 -13.76
CA VAL A 203 3.16 -1.07 -13.11
C VAL A 203 4.41 -0.20 -13.08
N ARG A 204 4.79 0.43 -14.21
CA ARG A 204 5.92 1.37 -14.29
C ARG A 204 5.76 2.59 -13.40
N VAL A 205 4.56 3.19 -13.38
CA VAL A 205 4.25 4.31 -12.48
C VAL A 205 4.41 3.92 -11.01
N VAL A 206 3.93 2.75 -10.61
CA VAL A 206 4.07 2.29 -9.23
C VAL A 206 5.52 1.91 -8.93
N GLN A 207 6.24 1.24 -9.84
CA GLN A 207 7.68 1.00 -9.72
C GLN A 207 8.45 2.28 -9.45
N ASP A 208 8.17 3.34 -10.21
CA ASP A 208 8.81 4.63 -10.04
C ASP A 208 8.50 5.25 -8.66
N MET A 209 7.34 4.97 -8.05
CA MET A 209 7.04 5.43 -6.67
C MET A 209 7.96 4.81 -5.61
N TYR A 210 8.40 3.56 -5.82
CA TYR A 210 9.21 2.83 -4.84
C TYR A 210 10.72 2.95 -5.14
N GLU A 211 11.10 3.12 -6.40
CA GLU A 211 12.49 3.29 -6.81
C GLU A 211 13.18 4.48 -6.12
N ARG A 212 14.45 4.29 -5.76
CA ARG A 212 15.32 5.35 -5.21
C ARG A 212 14.70 6.12 -4.03
N SER A 213 13.76 5.50 -3.33
CA SER A 213 13.13 6.06 -2.14
C SER A 213 14.14 6.18 -1.02
N ARG A 214 14.11 7.33 -0.34
CA ARG A 214 15.02 7.64 0.76
C ARG A 214 14.27 8.18 1.95
N THR A 215 14.75 7.85 3.13
CA THR A 215 14.11 8.30 4.37
C THR A 215 15.13 8.67 5.42
N VAL A 216 14.73 9.60 6.29
CA VAL A 216 15.40 9.91 7.55
C VAL A 216 14.53 9.43 8.70
N VAL A 217 15.10 9.06 9.84
CA VAL A 217 14.33 8.80 11.07
C VAL A 217 14.31 10.07 11.92
N ARG A 218 13.13 10.51 12.34
CA ARG A 218 12.95 11.63 13.27
C ARG A 218 12.78 11.10 14.69
N CYS A 219 13.75 11.40 15.54
CA CYS A 219 13.75 11.10 16.96
C CYS A 219 13.59 12.40 17.79
N ALA A 220 13.42 12.26 19.11
CA ALA A 220 13.32 13.40 20.02
C ALA A 220 14.56 14.33 19.99
N VAL A 221 15.73 13.78 19.65
CA VAL A 221 17.01 14.51 19.59
C VAL A 221 17.32 15.12 18.22
N GLY A 222 16.49 14.86 17.20
CA GLY A 222 16.73 15.36 15.84
C GLY A 222 16.44 14.33 14.74
N GLN A 223 16.93 14.63 13.54
CA GLN A 223 16.83 13.73 12.39
C GLN A 223 18.16 12.98 12.20
N THR A 224 18.06 11.71 11.80
CA THR A 224 19.22 10.92 11.43
C THR A 224 19.72 11.27 10.04
N GLU A 225 20.86 10.71 9.67
CA GLU A 225 21.25 10.62 8.27
C GLU A 225 20.21 9.86 7.44
N GLU A 226 20.18 10.20 6.14
CA GLU A 226 19.31 9.59 5.15
C GLU A 226 19.81 8.19 4.77
N PHE A 227 18.89 7.24 4.62
CA PHE A 227 19.15 5.89 4.12
C PHE A 227 18.14 5.50 3.03
N LYS A 228 18.51 4.50 2.22
CA LYS A 228 17.65 3.98 1.16
C LYS A 228 16.59 3.04 1.72
N VAL A 229 15.46 2.97 1.02
CA VAL A 229 14.40 1.99 1.29
C VAL A 229 14.31 1.09 0.06
N GLU A 230 14.63 -0.19 0.21
CA GLU A 230 14.71 -1.14 -0.91
C GLU A 230 13.64 -2.24 -0.83
N VAL A 231 13.12 -2.53 0.36
CA VAL A 231 12.10 -3.55 0.61
C VAL A 231 10.81 -2.93 1.15
N GLY A 232 9.70 -3.63 0.92
CA GLY A 232 8.42 -3.33 1.54
C GLY A 232 7.63 -2.17 0.94
N LEU A 233 6.41 -2.05 1.42
CA LEU A 233 5.45 -1.01 1.10
C LEU A 233 5.64 0.22 2.01
N HIS A 234 5.35 1.42 1.51
CA HIS A 234 5.44 2.63 2.32
C HIS A 234 4.33 2.67 3.38
N GLN A 235 4.67 2.49 4.65
CA GLN A 235 3.74 2.60 5.77
C GLN A 235 3.33 4.08 5.98
N GLY A 236 2.13 4.44 5.52
CA GLY A 236 1.63 5.83 5.50
C GLY A 236 1.28 6.36 4.10
N SER A 237 1.52 5.56 3.06
CA SER A 237 1.02 5.73 1.70
C SER A 237 -0.49 5.53 1.62
N ALA A 238 -1.12 6.24 0.69
CA ALA A 238 -2.52 6.03 0.35
C ALA A 238 -2.71 4.79 -0.55
N LEU A 239 -1.70 4.40 -1.33
CA LEU A 239 -1.76 3.31 -2.30
C LEU A 239 -1.32 1.97 -1.70
N SER A 240 -0.33 1.97 -0.79
CA SER A 240 0.20 0.73 -0.17
C SER A 240 -0.87 -0.25 0.33
N PRO A 241 -1.97 0.18 0.99
CA PRO A 241 -2.96 -0.78 1.47
C PRO A 241 -3.67 -1.56 0.36
N PHE A 242 -3.91 -0.91 -0.79
CA PHE A 242 -4.51 -1.59 -1.93
C PHE A 242 -3.51 -2.51 -2.64
N LEU A 243 -2.25 -2.09 -2.76
CA LEU A 243 -1.18 -2.95 -3.28
C LEU A 243 -0.99 -4.21 -2.43
N PHE A 244 -1.06 -4.08 -1.11
CA PHE A 244 -1.03 -5.22 -0.20
C PHE A 244 -2.22 -6.16 -0.42
N ALA A 245 -3.43 -5.60 -0.61
CA ALA A 245 -4.61 -6.41 -0.91
C ALA A 245 -4.47 -7.21 -2.22
N ILE A 246 -3.84 -6.64 -3.26
CA ILE A 246 -3.55 -7.34 -4.53
C ILE A 246 -2.62 -8.54 -4.28
N VAL A 247 -1.54 -8.34 -3.52
CA VAL A 247 -0.59 -9.44 -3.19
C VAL A 247 -1.29 -10.54 -2.40
N MET A 248 -2.08 -10.17 -1.38
CA MET A 248 -2.82 -11.14 -0.56
C MET A 248 -3.90 -11.88 -1.35
N ASP A 249 -4.54 -11.21 -2.31
CA ASP A 249 -5.53 -11.84 -3.19
C ASP A 249 -4.88 -12.91 -4.07
N GLN A 250 -3.72 -12.59 -4.64
CA GLN A 250 -2.96 -13.54 -5.46
C GLN A 250 -2.49 -14.75 -4.66
N LEU A 251 -1.99 -14.53 -3.45
CA LEU A 251 -1.61 -15.60 -2.52
C LEU A 251 -2.82 -16.48 -2.18
N SER A 252 -3.98 -15.84 -1.92
CA SER A 252 -5.21 -16.57 -1.61
C SER A 252 -5.71 -17.42 -2.79
N GLU A 253 -5.50 -16.96 -4.02
CA GLU A 253 -5.80 -17.73 -5.22
C GLU A 253 -4.92 -18.99 -5.33
N GLU A 254 -3.61 -18.85 -5.14
CA GLU A 254 -2.65 -19.96 -5.21
C GLU A 254 -2.97 -21.04 -4.16
N VAL A 255 -3.25 -20.63 -2.92
CA VAL A 255 -3.66 -21.55 -1.83
C VAL A 255 -4.96 -22.30 -2.15
N ARG A 256 -5.92 -21.65 -2.83
CA ARG A 256 -7.18 -22.28 -3.24
C ARG A 256 -7.03 -23.29 -4.37
N GLN A 257 -6.03 -23.11 -5.24
CA GLN A 257 -5.78 -24.05 -6.34
C GLN A 257 -5.20 -25.37 -5.82
N GLU A 258 -4.43 -25.34 -4.74
CA GLU A 258 -3.77 -26.53 -4.18
C GLU A 258 -4.71 -27.41 -3.34
N SER A 259 -5.78 -26.86 -2.75
CA SER A 259 -6.78 -27.66 -2.01
C SER A 259 -8.06 -26.85 -1.73
N PRO A 260 -9.22 -27.50 -1.45
CA PRO A 260 -10.51 -26.85 -1.22
C PRO A 260 -10.60 -26.06 0.12
N TRP A 261 -9.60 -25.25 0.43
CA TRP A 261 -9.57 -24.36 1.58
C TRP A 261 -10.40 -23.10 1.32
N MET A 262 -11.12 -22.64 2.33
CA MET A 262 -11.66 -21.28 2.35
C MET A 262 -10.68 -20.37 3.07
N MET A 263 -9.96 -19.54 2.32
CA MET A 263 -9.09 -18.51 2.88
C MET A 263 -9.86 -17.19 3.02
N MET A 264 -9.91 -16.64 4.22
CA MET A 264 -10.42 -15.30 4.50
C MET A 264 -9.26 -14.39 4.91
N THR A 265 -9.21 -13.20 4.34
CA THR A 265 -8.13 -12.23 4.57
C THR A 265 -8.69 -10.93 5.17
N LEU A 266 -7.99 -10.40 6.18
CA LEU A 266 -8.40 -9.27 7.03
C LEU A 266 -7.45 -8.08 6.90
#